data_AF-A0A800K438-F1
#
_entry.id   AF-A0A800K438-F1
#
_cell.length_a   1.000
_cell.length_b   1.000
_cell.length_c   1.000
_cell.angle_alpha   90.00
_cell.angle_beta   90.00
_cell.angle_gamma   90.00
#
_symmetry.space_group_name_H-M   'P 1'
#
loop_
_entity.id
_entity.type
_entity.pdbx_description
1 polymer ?
#
loop_
_entity_poly.entity_id
_entity_poly.type
_entity_poly.pdbx_seq_one_letter_code
_entity_poly.pdbx_strand_id
1 'polypeptide(L)'
;MMKQSLSRRTFLRGLGASVALPYLDAMTPAFGAPAAPVTRVAFVYTANGVIMKDWTPAEIGSEFALPKTLMPIEPFRDQSLVVSGLAH
;
A
#
# COMPACT_ATOMS: atom_id res chain seq x y z
N MET A 1 17.51 24.98 -53.43
CA MET A 1 16.76 24.29 -52.36
C MET A 1 17.32 24.77 -51.02
N MET A 2 16.62 25.66 -50.33
CA MET A 2 17.12 26.30 -49.10
C MET A 2 17.07 25.28 -47.95
N LYS A 3 18.24 24.89 -47.41
CA LYS A 3 18.33 24.02 -46.23
C LYS A 3 17.78 24.79 -45.03
N GLN A 4 16.52 24.56 -44.69
CA GLN A 4 15.92 25.05 -43.46
C GLN A 4 16.52 24.25 -42.30
N SER A 5 17.56 24.78 -41.65
CA SER A 5 18.07 24.19 -40.42
C SER A 5 17.24 24.70 -39.25
N LEU A 6 16.40 23.83 -38.68
CA LEU A 6 15.73 24.14 -37.42
C LEU A 6 16.82 24.33 -36.35
N SER A 7 16.80 25.45 -35.62
CA SER A 7 17.78 25.67 -34.57
C SER A 7 17.65 24.58 -33.49
N ARG A 8 18.77 24.01 -33.05
CA ARG A 8 18.79 22.99 -31.98
C ARG A 8 18.03 23.45 -30.74
N ARG A 9 18.09 24.75 -30.42
CA ARG A 9 17.36 25.37 -29.30
C ARG A 9 15.85 25.32 -29.50
N THR A 10 15.37 25.59 -30.71
CA THR A 10 13.95 25.53 -31.06
C THR A 10 13.43 24.09 -30.97
N PHE A 11 14.22 23.14 -31.48
CA PHE A 11 13.91 21.71 -31.39
C PHE A 11 13.79 21.23 -29.93
N LEU A 12 14.77 21.55 -29.09
CA LEU A 12 14.77 21.16 -27.68
C LEU A 12 13.64 21.80 -26.87
N ARG A 13 13.26 23.05 -27.17
CA ARG A 13 12.09 23.70 -26.54
C ARG A 13 10.77 23.04 -26.95
N GLY A 14 10.62 22.63 -28.22
CA GLY A 14 9.44 21.92 -28.68
C GLY A 14 9.31 20.50 -28.11
N LEU A 15 10.44 19.81 -27.90
CA LEU A 15 10.46 18.47 -27.32
C LEU A 15 9.90 18.45 -25.89
N GLY A 16 10.24 19.45 -25.07
CA GLY A 16 9.67 19.59 -23.72
C GLY A 16 8.14 19.73 -23.73
N ALA A 17 7.59 20.48 -24.69
CA ALA A 17 6.13 20.60 -24.85
C ALA A 17 5.50 19.26 -25.28
N SER A 18 6.17 18.45 -26.10
CA SER A 18 5.66 17.12 -26.51
C SER A 18 5.67 16.07 -25.39
N VAL A 19 6.53 16.24 -24.37
CA VAL A 19 6.56 15.37 -23.18
C VAL A 19 5.57 15.86 -22.11
N ALA A 20 5.35 17.18 -22.03
CA ALA A 20 4.40 17.78 -21.10
C ALA A 20 2.93 17.67 -21.59
N LEU A 21 2.67 17.71 -22.90
CA LEU A 21 1.32 17.64 -23.48
C LEU A 21 0.54 16.36 -23.07
N PRO A 22 1.14 15.16 -23.09
CA PRO A 22 0.51 13.92 -22.63
C PRO A 22 0.11 13.91 -21.14
N TYR A 23 0.63 14.88 -20.37
CA TYR A 23 0.37 15.05 -18.93
C TYR A 23 -0.50 16.29 -18.63
N LEU A 24 -1.21 16.84 -19.62
CA LEU A 24 -2.28 17.80 -19.36
C LEU A 24 -3.38 17.11 -18.54
N ASP A 25 -3.88 17.79 -17.50
CA ASP A 25 -5.03 17.33 -16.68
C ASP A 25 -6.24 16.90 -17.54
N ALA A 26 -6.35 17.39 -18.77
CA ALA A 26 -7.34 16.99 -19.77
C ALA A 26 -7.27 15.50 -20.21
N MET A 27 -6.18 14.80 -19.92
CA MET A 27 -6.01 13.36 -20.18
C MET A 27 -6.31 12.50 -18.95
N THR A 28 -6.63 13.11 -17.81
CA THR A 28 -7.30 12.39 -16.72
C THR A 28 -8.76 12.20 -17.10
N PRO A 29 -9.34 10.98 -16.97
CA PRO A 29 -10.74 10.75 -17.31
C PRO A 29 -11.65 11.70 -16.51
N ALA A 30 -12.32 12.64 -17.19
CA ALA A 30 -13.21 13.62 -16.55
C ALA A 30 -14.39 12.98 -15.80
N PHE A 31 -14.68 11.71 -16.09
CA PHE A 31 -15.77 10.92 -15.48
C PHE A 31 -15.30 9.61 -14.84
N GLY A 32 -14.00 9.47 -14.55
CA GLY A 32 -13.48 8.31 -13.82
C GLY A 32 -13.38 8.60 -12.32
N ALA A 33 -13.93 7.73 -11.47
CA ALA A 33 -13.61 7.78 -10.06
C ALA A 33 -12.10 7.54 -9.90
N PRO A 34 -11.38 8.35 -9.10
CA PRO A 34 -9.98 8.09 -8.81
C PRO A 34 -9.85 6.70 -8.19
N ALA A 35 -8.81 5.95 -8.59
CA ALA A 35 -8.53 4.66 -7.99
C ALA A 35 -8.39 4.82 -6.47
N ALA A 36 -9.06 3.96 -5.71
CA ALA A 36 -8.91 3.96 -4.26
C ALA A 36 -7.43 3.73 -3.90
N PRO A 37 -6.85 4.54 -3.00
CA PRO A 37 -5.48 4.36 -2.60
C PRO A 37 -5.30 3.00 -1.93
N VAL A 38 -4.18 2.34 -2.22
CA VAL A 38 -3.85 1.03 -1.61
C VAL A 38 -3.47 1.24 -0.15
N THR A 39 -4.23 0.63 0.77
CA THR A 39 -3.87 0.57 2.19
C THR A 39 -2.63 -0.31 2.35
N ARG A 40 -1.52 0.27 2.83
CA ARG A 40 -0.26 -0.46 3.03
C ARG A 40 -0.07 -0.94 4.47
N VAL A 41 -0.64 -0.22 5.44
CA VAL A 41 -0.49 -0.48 6.88
C VAL A 41 -1.79 -0.09 7.60
N ALA A 42 -2.20 -0.90 8.57
CA ALA A 42 -3.31 -0.62 9.47
C ALA A 42 -2.90 -0.97 10.91
N PHE A 43 -3.36 -0.17 11.88
CA PHE A 43 -3.18 -0.41 13.31
C PHE A 43 -4.55 -0.54 13.97
N VAL A 44 -4.76 -1.60 14.72
CA VAL A 44 -6.02 -1.88 15.42
C VAL A 44 -5.72 -2.00 16.91
N TYR A 45 -6.48 -1.28 17.73
CA TYR A 45 -6.34 -1.29 19.18
C TYR A 45 -7.67 -1.63 19.85
N THR A 46 -7.62 -2.50 20.85
CA THR A 46 -8.78 -2.91 21.65
C THR A 46 -8.55 -2.49 23.10
N ALA A 47 -9.26 -1.45 23.54
CA ALA A 47 -9.07 -0.87 24.87
C ALA A 47 -9.52 -1.78 26.02
N ASN A 48 -10.58 -2.55 25.81
CA ASN A 48 -11.19 -3.46 26.77
C ASN A 48 -11.90 -4.60 26.02
N GLY A 49 -12.34 -5.63 26.75
CA GLY A 49 -13.21 -6.70 26.21
C GLY A 49 -12.49 -7.86 25.54
N VAL A 50 -11.16 -7.92 25.63
CA VAL A 50 -10.38 -9.07 25.17
C VAL A 50 -10.30 -10.12 26.29
N ILE A 51 -10.79 -11.32 26.01
CA ILE A 51 -10.60 -12.47 26.89
C ILE A 51 -9.17 -13.00 26.65
N MET A 52 -8.21 -12.59 27.49
CA MET A 52 -6.78 -12.85 27.25
C MET A 52 -6.41 -14.33 27.11
N LYS A 53 -7.12 -15.23 27.82
CA LYS A 53 -6.94 -16.69 27.68
C LYS A 53 -7.27 -17.22 26.28
N ASP A 54 -8.16 -16.53 25.56
CA ASP A 54 -8.62 -16.91 24.23
C ASP A 54 -7.94 -16.02 23.16
N TRP A 55 -7.01 -15.16 23.56
CA TRP A 55 -6.25 -14.23 22.70
C TRP A 55 -4.77 -14.58 22.62
N THR A 56 -4.17 -14.98 23.74
CA THR A 56 -2.72 -15.21 23.85
C THR A 56 -2.42 -16.70 23.67
N PRO A 57 -1.57 -17.09 22.71
CA PRO A 57 -1.07 -18.46 22.62
C PRO A 57 -0.40 -18.89 23.92
N ALA A 58 -0.61 -20.15 24.31
CA ALA A 58 -0.02 -20.72 25.54
C ALA A 58 1.45 -21.13 25.35
N GLU A 59 1.84 -21.43 24.11
CA GLU A 59 3.16 -21.94 23.74
C GLU A 59 3.90 -20.94 22.86
N ILE A 60 5.24 -21.03 22.89
CA ILE A 60 6.14 -20.25 22.03
C ILE A 60 6.58 -21.13 20.86
N GLY A 61 6.74 -20.54 19.68
CA GLY A 61 7.21 -21.21 18.48
C GLY A 61 6.42 -20.75 17.26
N SER A 62 6.60 -21.41 16.11
CA SER A 62 5.73 -21.23 14.93
C SER A 62 4.48 -22.11 14.99
N GLU A 63 4.57 -23.26 15.67
CA GLU A 63 3.57 -24.32 15.67
C GLU A 63 2.56 -24.24 16.83
N PHE A 64 2.43 -23.08 17.48
CA PHE A 64 1.47 -22.94 18.58
C PHE A 64 0.04 -23.09 18.08
N ALA A 65 -0.83 -23.66 18.92
CA ALA A 65 -2.25 -23.70 18.65
C ALA A 65 -2.84 -22.28 18.68
N LEU A 66 -3.55 -21.88 17.61
CA LEU A 66 -4.24 -20.58 17.62
C LEU A 66 -5.39 -20.63 18.61
N PRO A 67 -5.48 -19.68 19.55
CA PRO A 67 -6.61 -19.62 20.46
C PRO A 67 -7.87 -19.14 19.72
N LYS A 68 -9.03 -19.37 20.32
CA LYS A 68 -10.34 -19.16 19.68
C LYS A 68 -10.48 -17.79 19.00
N THR A 69 -10.02 -16.71 19.62
CA THR A 69 -10.14 -15.35 19.07
C THR A 69 -9.28 -15.14 17.82
N LEU A 70 -8.17 -15.88 17.70
CA LEU A 70 -7.26 -15.79 16.57
C LEU A 70 -7.52 -16.84 15.48
N MET A 71 -8.50 -17.73 15.63
CA MET A 71 -8.85 -18.69 14.58
C MET A 71 -9.10 -18.07 13.19
N PRO A 72 -9.71 -16.87 13.04
CA PRO A 72 -9.94 -16.27 11.73
C PRO A 72 -8.65 -15.95 10.94
N ILE A 73 -7.49 -15.85 11.59
CA ILE A 73 -6.22 -15.56 10.93
C ILE A 73 -5.42 -16.83 10.56
N GLU A 74 -5.96 -18.03 10.79
CA GLU A 74 -5.32 -19.30 10.41
C GLU A 74 -4.85 -19.34 8.94
N PRO A 75 -5.60 -18.83 7.93
CA PRO A 75 -5.12 -18.80 6.54
C PRO A 75 -3.85 -17.95 6.32
N PHE A 76 -3.48 -17.12 7.31
CA PHE A 76 -2.33 -16.23 7.29
C PHE A 76 -1.32 -16.58 8.40
N ARG A 77 -1.34 -17.82 8.94
CA ARG A 77 -0.43 -18.28 9.99
C ARG A 77 1.03 -17.96 9.69
N ASP A 78 1.49 -18.30 8.49
CA ASP A 78 2.88 -18.10 8.05
C ASP A 78 3.25 -16.61 7.85
N GLN A 79 2.27 -15.70 7.95
CA GLN A 79 2.41 -14.26 7.81
C GLN A 79 2.06 -13.52 9.11
N SER A 80 1.82 -14.25 10.20
CA SER A 80 1.37 -13.70 11.48
C SER A 80 2.42 -13.89 12.56
N LEU A 81 2.57 -12.88 13.41
CA LEU A 81 3.46 -12.96 14.57
C LEU A 81 2.73 -12.42 15.81
N VAL A 82 2.80 -13.18 16.89
CA VAL A 82 2.21 -12.79 18.18
C VAL A 82 3.34 -12.40 19.13
N VAL A 83 3.39 -11.12 19.51
CA VAL A 83 4.31 -10.61 20.53
C VAL A 83 3.56 -10.48 21.85
N SER A 84 4.04 -11.14 22.90
CA SER A 84 3.51 -11.08 24.25
C SER A 84 4.55 -10.49 25.23
N GLY A 85 4.14 -10.16 26.46
CA GLY A 85 5.04 -9.64 27.50
C GLY A 85 5.45 -8.17 27.34
N LEU A 86 4.69 -7.37 26.57
CA LEU A 86 4.96 -5.95 26.35
C LEU A 86 4.33 -5.01 27.41
N ALA A 87 3.57 -5.56 28.35
CA ALA A 87 2.95 -4.82 29.46
C ALA A 87 3.50 -5.32 30.80
N HIS A 88 3.61 -4.41 31.78
CA HIS A 88 4.15 -4.66 33.12
C HIS A 88 3.04 -4.75 34.17
#